data_AF-A0A7X7BKR2-F1
#
_entry.id   AF-A0A7X7BKR2-F1
#
_cell.length_a   1.000
_cell.length_b   1.000
_cell.length_c   1.000
_cell.angle_alpha   90.00
_cell.angle_beta   90.00
_cell.angle_gamma   90.00
#
_symmetry.space_group_name_H-M   'P 1'
#
loop_
_entity.id
_entity.type
_entity.pdbx_description
1 polymer ?
#
loop_
_entity_poly.entity_id
_entity_poly.type
_entity_poly.pdbx_seq_one_letter_code
_entity_poly.pdbx_strand_id
1 'polypeptide(L)'
;MLGKNRNKLIRELIKSTDEQLDDEQLMHVLIDQKIVDNINTDEDDRTYGQRAADVSAKFAGSWAFIISFWVVMFIWILTNIWISTARPFDPYPFILLNLVLSCIAAIQAPLILMSQNRQEAKDRIRSDNDYRVNLKTEIVISDLHKKLDRLVENQKKLISLYEKQHKHEEEI
;
A
#
# COMPACT_ATOMS: atom_id res chain seq x y z
N MET A 1 -13.89 -1.11 -22.38
CA MET A 1 -15.12 -0.28 -22.60
C MET A 1 -16.08 -0.21 -21.40
N LEU A 2 -15.79 -0.82 -20.22
CA LEU A 2 -16.72 -0.87 -19.07
C LEU A 2 -16.66 0.34 -18.10
N GLY A 3 -15.57 1.11 -18.10
CA GLY A 3 -15.39 2.22 -17.14
C GLY A 3 -16.25 3.47 -17.40
N LYS A 4 -16.66 3.71 -18.66
CA LYS A 4 -17.43 4.91 -19.03
C LYS A 4 -18.91 4.83 -18.61
N ASN A 5 -19.44 3.60 -18.42
CA ASN A 5 -20.80 3.36 -17.93
C ASN A 5 -20.91 3.47 -16.39
N ARG A 6 -19.87 3.11 -15.62
CA ARG A 6 -19.88 3.21 -14.15
C ARG A 6 -20.06 4.64 -13.65
N ASN A 7 -19.29 5.59 -14.18
CA ASN A 7 -19.39 6.99 -13.78
C ASN A 7 -20.71 7.63 -14.26
N LYS A 8 -21.33 7.06 -15.30
CA LYS A 8 -22.66 7.45 -15.78
C LYS A 8 -23.75 6.95 -14.82
N LEU A 9 -23.67 5.69 -14.36
CA LEU A 9 -24.56 5.10 -13.35
C LEU A 9 -24.43 5.78 -11.98
N ILE A 10 -23.21 6.11 -11.53
CA ILE A 10 -23.01 6.85 -10.28
C ILE A 10 -23.62 8.25 -10.38
N ARG A 11 -23.47 8.93 -11.52
CA ARG A 11 -24.16 10.21 -11.75
C ARG A 11 -25.67 10.07 -11.87
N GLU A 12 -26.16 8.96 -12.42
CA GLU A 12 -27.59 8.70 -12.59
C GLU A 12 -28.25 8.40 -11.24
N LEU A 13 -27.59 7.66 -10.36
CA LEU A 13 -28.00 7.42 -8.98
C LEU A 13 -27.89 8.66 -8.09
N ILE A 14 -26.88 9.52 -8.30
CA ILE A 14 -26.77 10.81 -7.60
C ILE A 14 -27.82 11.80 -8.09
N LYS A 15 -28.16 11.78 -9.39
CA LYS A 15 -29.13 12.71 -9.99
C LYS A 15 -30.60 12.30 -9.78
N SER A 16 -30.85 11.04 -9.40
CA SER A 16 -32.18 10.54 -9.04
C SER A 16 -32.49 10.58 -7.53
N THR A 17 -31.54 11.00 -6.68
CA THR A 17 -31.62 10.76 -5.22
C THR A 17 -31.29 12.04 -4.45
N ASP A 18 -32.17 13.03 -4.57
CA ASP A 18 -32.14 14.28 -3.78
C ASP A 18 -33.12 14.23 -2.59
N GLU A 19 -33.79 13.10 -2.35
CA GLU A 19 -34.68 12.97 -1.19
C GLU A 19 -34.59 11.56 -0.61
N GLN A 20 -34.13 11.51 0.65
CA GLN A 20 -34.40 10.43 1.61
C GLN A 20 -33.66 9.11 1.35
N LEU A 21 -32.37 9.06 1.69
CA LEU A 21 -31.81 7.81 2.22
C LEU A 21 -31.99 7.83 3.74
N ASP A 22 -32.80 6.88 4.23
CA ASP A 22 -32.81 6.47 5.64
C ASP A 22 -31.42 5.90 5.98
N ASP A 23 -30.79 6.33 7.08
CA ASP A 23 -29.39 6.07 7.43
C ASP A 23 -29.00 4.57 7.34
N GLU A 24 -29.98 3.67 7.50
CA GLU A 24 -29.85 2.22 7.41
C GLU A 24 -29.62 1.71 5.97
N GLN A 25 -30.22 2.35 4.97
CA GLN A 25 -29.99 2.00 3.56
C GLN A 25 -28.61 2.47 3.09
N LEU A 26 -28.12 3.60 3.60
CA LEU A 26 -26.78 4.07 3.26
C LEU A 26 -25.69 3.14 3.85
N MET A 27 -25.95 2.58 5.03
CA MET A 27 -25.04 1.63 5.69
C MET A 27 -24.85 0.32 4.91
N HIS A 28 -25.92 -0.30 4.39
CA HIS A 28 -25.77 -1.58 3.65
C HIS A 28 -24.98 -1.40 2.34
N VAL A 29 -25.11 -0.24 1.68
CA VAL A 29 -24.31 0.11 0.50
C VAL A 29 -22.84 0.31 0.86
N LEU A 30 -22.54 0.96 1.99
CA LEU A 30 -21.16 1.12 2.46
C LEU A 30 -20.51 -0.22 2.81
N ILE A 31 -21.26 -1.17 3.39
CA ILE A 31 -20.77 -2.50 3.75
C ILE A 31 -20.43 -3.32 2.49
N ASP A 32 -21.28 -3.30 1.48
CA ASP A 32 -21.13 -4.11 0.25
C ASP A 32 -20.05 -3.56 -0.72
N GLN A 33 -19.74 -2.27 -0.66
CA GLN A 33 -18.70 -1.69 -1.51
C GLN A 33 -17.30 -2.23 -1.18
N LYS A 34 -16.64 -2.79 -2.21
CA LYS A 34 -15.20 -3.09 -2.20
C LYS A 34 -14.42 -1.78 -2.28
N ILE A 35 -13.93 -1.31 -1.14
CA ILE A 35 -13.19 -0.04 -1.01
C ILE A 35 -11.72 -0.18 -1.46
N VAL A 36 -11.21 -1.42 -1.50
CA VAL A 36 -9.81 -1.72 -1.74
C VAL A 36 -9.48 -1.81 -3.23
N ASP A 37 -8.77 -0.81 -3.71
CA ASP A 37 -8.05 -0.89 -4.97
C ASP A 37 -6.91 -1.90 -4.83
N ASN A 38 -6.87 -2.89 -5.71
CA ASN A 38 -5.83 -3.91 -5.69
C ASN A 38 -4.55 -3.35 -6.29
N ILE A 39 -3.63 -2.93 -5.42
CA ILE A 39 -2.26 -2.45 -5.70
C ILE A 39 -1.41 -3.42 -6.54
N ASN A 40 -1.83 -4.68 -6.73
CA ASN A 40 -1.11 -5.66 -7.54
C ASN A 40 -1.68 -5.79 -8.97
N THR A 41 -2.78 -5.10 -9.32
CA THR A 41 -3.41 -5.29 -10.65
C THR A 41 -2.64 -4.59 -11.78
N ASP A 42 -1.69 -3.71 -11.47
CA ASP A 42 -0.81 -3.07 -12.44
C ASP A 42 0.41 -3.95 -12.82
N GLU A 43 0.44 -5.22 -12.42
CA GLU A 43 1.50 -6.16 -12.84
C GLU A 43 1.43 -6.51 -14.33
N ASP A 44 0.26 -6.40 -14.97
CA ASP A 44 -0.01 -6.97 -16.29
C ASP A 44 0.41 -6.07 -17.47
N ASP A 45 0.59 -4.76 -17.25
CA ASP A 45 1.02 -3.79 -18.28
C ASP A 45 2.53 -3.43 -18.18
N ARG A 46 3.36 -4.35 -17.69
CA ARG A 46 4.81 -4.09 -17.52
C ARG A 46 5.59 -4.26 -18.82
N THR A 47 6.06 -3.16 -19.38
CA THR A 47 7.05 -3.15 -20.47
C THR A 47 8.32 -3.90 -20.08
N TYR A 48 8.98 -4.60 -21.01
CA TYR A 48 10.21 -5.38 -20.77
C TYR A 48 11.31 -4.62 -19.98
N GLY A 49 11.43 -3.30 -20.18
CA GLY A 49 12.36 -2.46 -19.44
C GLY A 49 12.06 -2.33 -17.94
N GLN A 50 10.78 -2.31 -17.56
CA GLN A 50 10.38 -2.24 -16.14
C GLN A 50 10.66 -3.56 -15.42
N ARG A 51 10.48 -4.70 -16.10
CA ARG A 51 10.87 -6.03 -15.57
C ARG A 51 12.39 -6.13 -15.37
N ALA A 52 13.19 -5.67 -16.35
CA ALA A 52 14.64 -5.68 -16.23
C ALA A 52 15.14 -4.76 -15.10
N ALA A 53 14.53 -3.58 -14.95
CA ALA A 53 14.83 -2.66 -13.86
C ALA A 53 14.49 -3.26 -12.49
N ASP A 54 13.38 -4.00 -12.36
CA ASP A 54 13.00 -4.65 -11.10
C ASP A 54 13.96 -5.75 -10.67
N VAL A 55 14.39 -6.58 -11.63
CA VAL A 55 15.39 -7.62 -11.36
C VAL A 55 16.72 -6.98 -10.98
N SER A 56 17.12 -5.92 -11.69
CA SER A 56 18.36 -5.19 -11.42
C SER A 56 18.33 -4.50 -10.05
N ALA A 57 17.21 -3.89 -9.67
CA ALA A 57 17.04 -3.23 -8.36
C ALA A 57 17.06 -4.24 -7.21
N LYS A 58 16.40 -5.40 -7.37
CA LYS A 58 16.43 -6.49 -6.38
C LYS A 58 17.84 -7.07 -6.22
N PHE A 59 18.58 -7.20 -7.32
CA PHE A 59 19.96 -7.70 -7.30
C PHE A 59 20.92 -6.67 -6.68
N ALA A 60 20.83 -5.40 -7.08
CA ALA A 60 21.68 -4.32 -6.57
C ALA A 60 21.45 -4.03 -5.07
N GLY A 61 20.26 -4.31 -4.53
CA GLY A 61 19.95 -4.17 -3.11
C GLY A 61 20.38 -5.34 -2.22
N SER A 62 21.02 -6.38 -2.77
CA SER A 62 21.40 -7.58 -2.02
C SER A 62 22.78 -7.46 -1.37
N TRP A 63 22.91 -7.96 -0.14
CA TRP A 63 24.19 -8.08 0.56
C TRP A 63 25.24 -8.88 -0.24
N ALA A 64 24.80 -9.87 -1.02
CA ALA A 64 25.69 -10.66 -1.87
C ALA A 64 26.31 -9.85 -3.01
N PHE A 65 25.60 -8.84 -3.54
CA PHE A 65 26.09 -7.96 -4.60
C PHE A 65 27.22 -7.06 -4.08
N ILE A 66 27.04 -6.49 -2.89
CA ILE A 66 28.05 -5.66 -2.22
C ILE A 66 29.34 -6.45 -2.00
N ILE A 67 29.23 -7.69 -1.49
CA ILE A 67 30.39 -8.56 -1.25
C ILE A 67 31.09 -8.92 -2.56
N SER A 68 30.34 -9.29 -3.60
CA SER A 68 30.90 -9.59 -4.92
C SER A 68 31.65 -8.39 -5.51
N PHE A 69 31.13 -7.18 -5.34
CA PHE A 69 31.75 -5.95 -5.81
C PHE A 69 33.11 -5.70 -5.14
N TRP A 70 33.19 -5.88 -3.81
CA TRP A 70 34.44 -5.80 -3.08
C TRP A 70 35.47 -6.83 -3.55
N VAL A 71 35.03 -8.07 -3.79
CA VAL A 71 35.90 -9.14 -4.30
C VAL A 71 36.48 -8.78 -5.67
N VAL A 72 35.65 -8.28 -6.60
CA VAL A 72 36.12 -7.84 -7.93
C VAL A 72 37.12 -6.70 -7.82
N MET A 73 36.88 -5.73 -6.93
CA MET A 73 37.81 -4.64 -6.63
C MET A 73 39.16 -5.14 -6.10
N PHE A 74 39.15 -6.07 -5.15
CA PHE A 74 40.36 -6.68 -4.61
C PHE A 74 41.13 -7.46 -5.69
N ILE A 75 40.43 -8.24 -6.52
CA ILE A 75 41.04 -8.99 -7.63
C ILE A 75 41.67 -8.03 -8.63
N TRP A 76 41.01 -6.91 -8.97
CA TRP A 76 41.52 -5.91 -9.89
C TRP A 76 42.82 -5.25 -9.38
N ILE A 77 42.84 -4.88 -8.09
CA ILE A 77 44.03 -4.33 -7.44
C ILE A 77 45.16 -5.36 -7.44
N LEU A 78 44.89 -6.59 -7.00
CA LEU A 78 45.89 -7.66 -6.94
C LEU A 78 46.49 -7.96 -8.32
N THR A 79 45.63 -8.02 -9.36
CA THR A 79 46.05 -8.25 -10.75
C THR A 79 46.97 -7.14 -11.25
N ASN A 80 46.65 -5.88 -10.98
CA ASN A 80 47.49 -4.74 -11.37
C ASN A 80 48.81 -4.68 -10.60
N ILE A 81 48.83 -5.02 -9.31
CA ILE A 81 50.06 -5.09 -8.51
C ILE A 81 50.98 -6.19 -9.05
N TRP A 82 50.44 -7.37 -9.37
CA TRP A 82 51.22 -8.50 -9.87
C TRP A 82 51.80 -8.25 -11.28
N ILE A 83 51.02 -7.62 -12.16
CA ILE A 83 51.41 -7.26 -13.54
C ILE A 83 52.36 -6.05 -13.60
N SER A 84 52.47 -5.28 -12.52
CA SER A 84 53.37 -4.12 -12.41
C SER A 84 54.85 -4.45 -12.69
N THR A 85 55.25 -5.72 -12.56
CA THR A 85 56.62 -6.19 -12.84
C THR A 85 57.00 -6.15 -14.33
N ALA A 86 56.02 -6.13 -15.26
CA ALA A 86 56.27 -6.15 -16.70
C ALA A 86 55.83 -4.87 -17.43
N ARG A 87 54.55 -4.47 -17.29
CA ARG A 87 53.96 -3.19 -17.73
C ARG A 87 52.60 -3.02 -17.03
N PRO A 88 52.41 -2.04 -16.12
CA PRO A 88 51.13 -1.86 -15.44
C PRO A 88 50.03 -1.39 -16.41
N PHE A 89 48.88 -2.06 -16.38
CA PHE A 89 47.70 -1.69 -17.16
C PHE A 89 46.93 -0.51 -16.54
N ASP A 90 46.83 -0.48 -15.20
CA ASP A 90 46.25 0.62 -14.43
C ASP A 90 47.18 0.94 -13.22
N PRO A 91 48.21 1.79 -13.41
CA PRO A 91 49.14 2.15 -12.35
C PRO A 91 48.45 2.89 -11.21
N TYR A 92 48.96 2.76 -9.98
CA TYR A 92 48.53 3.59 -8.85
C TYR A 92 48.63 5.07 -9.25
N PRO A 93 47.56 5.90 -9.17
CA PRO A 93 46.37 5.79 -8.30
C PRO A 93 45.08 5.13 -8.90
N PHE A 94 45.18 4.23 -9.88
CA PHE A 94 44.08 3.47 -10.50
C PHE A 94 43.01 4.35 -11.20
N ILE A 95 43.41 5.05 -12.25
CA ILE A 95 42.55 6.03 -12.94
C ILE A 95 41.35 5.37 -13.66
N LEU A 96 41.56 4.18 -14.24
CA LEU A 96 40.51 3.49 -14.99
C LEU A 96 39.44 2.95 -14.05
N LEU A 97 39.88 2.33 -12.95
CA LEU A 97 38.98 1.87 -11.90
C LEU A 97 38.15 3.03 -11.32
N ASN A 98 38.80 4.16 -11.02
CA ASN A 98 38.12 5.34 -10.49
C ASN A 98 37.07 5.89 -11.46
N LEU A 99 37.38 5.92 -12.76
CA LEU A 99 36.45 6.35 -13.81
C LEU A 99 35.21 5.45 -13.88
N VAL A 100 35.40 4.12 -13.86
CA VAL A 100 34.30 3.15 -13.91
C VAL A 100 33.42 3.26 -12.66
N LEU A 101 34.03 3.33 -11.48
CA LEU A 101 33.29 3.49 -10.22
C LEU A 101 32.46 4.78 -10.19
N SER A 102 33.04 5.89 -10.67
CA SER A 102 32.34 7.17 -10.76
C SER A 102 31.14 7.11 -11.71
N CYS A 103 31.28 6.43 -12.84
CA CYS A 103 30.17 6.22 -13.78
C CYS A 103 29.05 5.36 -13.18
N ILE A 104 29.39 4.27 -12.49
CA ILE A 104 28.42 3.41 -11.80
C ILE A 104 27.68 4.22 -10.73
N ALA A 105 28.39 4.98 -9.90
CA ALA A 105 27.81 5.81 -8.86
C ALA A 105 26.86 6.89 -9.43
N ALA A 106 27.22 7.51 -10.56
CA ALA A 106 26.38 8.51 -11.22
C ALA A 106 25.02 7.93 -11.66
N ILE A 107 24.98 6.67 -12.10
CA ILE A 107 23.75 5.98 -12.51
C ILE A 107 22.96 5.45 -11.29
N GLN A 108 23.62 5.19 -10.16
CA GLN A 108 22.96 4.69 -8.96
C GLN A 108 21.93 5.68 -8.37
N ALA A 109 22.27 6.96 -8.26
CA ALA A 109 21.37 7.96 -7.67
C ALA A 109 19.99 8.05 -8.36
N PRO A 110 19.87 8.19 -9.69
CA PRO A 110 18.58 8.19 -10.37
C PRO A 110 17.87 6.84 -10.34
N LEU A 111 18.60 5.72 -10.35
CA LEU A 111 17.99 4.39 -10.24
C LEU A 111 17.35 4.20 -8.86
N ILE A 112 18.06 4.60 -7.80
CA ILE A 112 17.54 4.61 -6.43
C ILE A 112 16.32 5.53 -6.35
N LEU A 113 16.39 6.73 -6.90
CA LEU A 113 15.26 7.67 -6.90
C LEU A 113 14.04 7.13 -7.68
N MET A 114 14.24 6.48 -8.82
CA MET A 114 13.16 5.82 -9.56
C MET A 114 12.54 4.67 -8.76
N SER A 115 13.36 3.88 -8.07
CA SER A 115 12.89 2.83 -7.18
C SER A 115 12.09 3.41 -6.01
N GLN A 116 12.57 4.49 -5.41
CA GLN A 116 11.90 5.20 -4.31
C GLN A 116 10.57 5.80 -4.77
N ASN A 117 10.53 6.58 -5.85
CA ASN A 117 9.29 7.16 -6.41
C ASN A 117 8.22 6.09 -6.66
N ARG A 118 8.62 4.91 -7.14
CA ARG A 118 7.69 3.80 -7.36
C ARG A 118 7.20 3.17 -6.06
N GLN A 119 8.05 3.04 -5.06
CA GLN A 119 7.65 2.54 -3.75
C GLN A 119 6.71 3.52 -3.05
N GLU A 120 7.02 4.82 -3.09
CA GLU A 120 6.18 5.89 -2.55
C GLU A 120 4.80 5.95 -3.21
N ALA A 121 4.72 5.75 -4.53
CA ALA A 121 3.43 5.68 -5.22
C ALA A 121 2.56 4.51 -4.71
N LYS A 122 3.16 3.34 -4.50
CA LYS A 122 2.47 2.17 -3.91
C LYS A 122 2.06 2.43 -2.46
N ASP A 123 2.95 3.02 -1.67
CA ASP A 123 2.71 3.32 -0.27
C ASP A 123 1.60 4.39 -0.11
N ARG A 124 1.52 5.36 -1.02
CA ARG A 124 0.44 6.35 -1.07
C ARG A 124 -0.92 5.71 -1.31
N ILE A 125 -1.02 4.78 -2.26
CA ILE A 125 -2.27 4.06 -2.55
C ILE A 125 -2.65 3.17 -1.35
N ARG A 126 -1.68 2.48 -0.75
CA ARG A 126 -1.93 1.69 0.46
C ARG A 126 -2.44 2.55 1.62
N SER A 127 -1.82 3.72 1.85
CA SER A 127 -2.24 4.67 2.88
C SER A 127 -3.65 5.21 2.66
N ASP A 128 -3.99 5.57 1.41
CA ASP A 128 -5.37 5.99 1.06
C ASP A 128 -6.39 4.87 1.32
N ASN A 129 -6.05 3.64 0.94
CA ASN A 129 -6.90 2.49 1.20
C ASN A 129 -7.10 2.23 2.70
N ASP A 130 -6.01 2.26 3.48
CA ASP A 130 -6.06 2.07 4.94
C ASP A 130 -6.91 3.17 5.60
N TYR A 131 -6.79 4.42 5.13
CA TYR A 131 -7.62 5.54 5.59
C TYR A 131 -9.11 5.29 5.31
N ARG A 132 -9.46 4.86 4.09
CA ARG A 132 -10.86 4.58 3.72
C ARG A 132 -11.45 3.41 4.51
N VAL A 133 -10.66 2.37 4.78
CA VAL A 133 -11.07 1.24 5.65
C VAL A 133 -11.27 1.70 7.08
N ASN A 134 -10.40 2.55 7.60
CA ASN A 134 -10.51 3.09 8.96
C ASN A 134 -11.80 3.92 9.13
N LEU A 135 -12.07 4.84 8.20
CA LEU A 135 -13.31 5.62 8.18
C LEU A 135 -14.57 4.72 8.12
N LYS A 136 -14.56 3.69 7.27
CA LYS A 136 -15.68 2.74 7.21
C LYS A 136 -15.88 2.04 8.55
N THR A 137 -14.79 1.63 9.18
CA THR A 137 -14.81 0.95 10.48
C THR A 137 -15.39 1.86 11.56
N GLU A 138 -14.99 3.13 11.59
CA GLU A 138 -15.52 4.13 12.52
C GLU A 138 -17.04 4.32 12.34
N ILE A 139 -17.52 4.47 11.10
CA ILE A 139 -18.94 4.63 10.78
C ILE A 139 -19.73 3.39 11.23
N VAL A 140 -19.25 2.18 10.91
CA VAL A 140 -19.91 0.91 11.27
C VAL A 140 -19.94 0.72 12.79
N ILE A 141 -18.86 1.05 13.51
CA ILE A 141 -18.82 0.96 14.97
C ILE A 141 -19.80 1.96 15.61
N SER A 142 -19.86 3.19 15.09
CA SER A 142 -20.80 4.21 15.59
C SER A 142 -22.25 3.75 15.42
N ASP A 143 -22.59 3.16 14.27
CA ASP A 143 -23.93 2.61 14.03
C ASP A 143 -24.25 1.42 14.94
N LEU A 144 -23.31 0.46 15.08
CA LEU A 144 -23.45 -0.66 16.01
C LEU A 144 -23.68 -0.18 17.44
N HIS A 145 -22.99 0.89 17.86
CA HIS A 145 -23.17 1.49 19.17
C HIS A 145 -24.60 2.03 19.34
N LYS A 146 -25.11 2.78 18.36
CA LYS A 146 -26.49 3.28 18.38
C LYS A 146 -27.53 2.14 18.43
N LYS A 147 -27.30 1.06 17.68
CA LYS A 147 -28.18 -0.13 17.70
C LYS A 147 -28.13 -0.83 19.06
N LEU A 148 -26.95 -0.92 19.68
CA LEU A 148 -26.77 -1.46 21.02
C LEU A 148 -27.52 -0.62 22.06
N ASP A 149 -27.43 0.71 22.02
CA ASP A 149 -28.15 1.61 22.92
C ASP A 149 -29.67 1.42 22.83
N ARG A 150 -30.21 1.30 21.62
CA ARG A 150 -31.64 1.01 21.39
C ARG A 150 -32.04 -0.33 21.98
N LEU A 151 -31.22 -1.37 21.83
CA LEU A 151 -31.47 -2.69 22.43
C LEU A 151 -31.48 -2.62 23.95
N VAL A 152 -30.52 -1.91 24.55
CA VAL A 152 -30.45 -1.71 26.01
C VAL A 152 -31.68 -0.94 26.51
N GLU A 153 -32.13 0.09 25.80
CA GLU A 153 -33.34 0.84 26.16
C GLU A 153 -34.60 -0.03 26.10
N ASN A 154 -34.73 -0.85 25.05
CA ASN A 154 -35.83 -1.79 24.91
C ASN A 154 -35.82 -2.84 26.01
N GLN A 155 -34.64 -3.38 26.38
CA GLN A 155 -34.51 -4.30 27.51
C GLN A 155 -34.94 -3.65 28.84
N LYS A 156 -34.55 -2.40 29.10
CA LYS A 156 -35.00 -1.66 30.29
C LYS A 156 -36.52 -1.49 30.33
N LYS A 157 -37.14 -1.16 29.20
CA LYS A 157 -38.61 -1.05 29.10
C LYS A 157 -39.28 -2.38 29.44
N LEU A 158 -38.81 -3.48 28.87
CA LEU A 158 -39.34 -4.82 29.16
C LEU A 158 -39.22 -5.16 30.64
N ILE A 159 -38.05 -4.95 31.26
CA ILE A 159 -37.84 -5.19 32.69
C ILE A 159 -38.83 -4.38 33.54
N SER A 160 -39.04 -3.09 33.21
CA SER A 160 -39.97 -2.24 33.94
C SER A 160 -41.43 -2.70 33.83
N LEU A 161 -41.80 -3.36 32.73
CA LEU A 161 -43.13 -3.93 32.55
C LEU A 161 -43.30 -5.19 33.39
N TYR A 162 -42.28 -6.06 33.43
CA TYR A 162 -42.27 -7.23 34.30
C TYR A 162 -42.38 -6.85 35.78
N GLU A 163 -41.63 -5.84 36.25
CA GLU A 163 -41.73 -5.36 37.64
C GLU A 163 -43.13 -4.83 37.99
N LYS A 164 -43.78 -4.12 37.06
CA LYS A 164 -45.16 -3.63 37.26
C LYS A 164 -46.18 -4.76 37.32
N GLN A 165 -46.05 -5.79 36.48
CA GLN A 165 -46.93 -6.96 36.53
C GLN A 165 -46.77 -7.72 37.84
N HIS A 166 -45.53 -7.93 38.29
CA HIS A 166 -45.26 -8.67 39.52
C HIS A 166 -45.79 -7.95 40.78
N LYS A 167 -45.72 -6.61 40.82
CA LYS A 167 -46.35 -5.84 41.90
C LYS A 167 -47.86 -5.93 41.90
N HIS A 168 -48.49 -5.99 40.73
CA HIS A 168 -49.94 -6.08 40.63
C HIS A 168 -50.47 -7.46 41.05
N GLU A 169 -49.68 -8.52 40.87
CA GLU A 169 -50.00 -9.87 41.37
C GLU A 169 -49.83 -10.01 42.89
N GLU A 170 -48.96 -9.23 43.54
CA GLU A 170 -48.81 -9.22 45.01
C GLU A 170 -49.87 -8.39 45.76
N GLU A 171 -50.60 -7.51 45.06
CA GLU A 171 -51.66 -6.65 45.64
C GLU A 171 -53.08 -7.26 45.56
N ILE A 172 -53.22 -8.47 45.00
CA ILE A 172 -54.49 -9.23 44.88
C ILE A 172 -54.49 -10.39 45.87
#